data_AF-T2IKY1-F1
#
_entry.id   AF-T2IKY1-F1
#
_cell.length_a   1.000
_cell.length_b   1.000
_cell.length_c   1.000
_cell.angle_alpha   90.00
_cell.angle_beta   90.00
_cell.angle_gamma   90.00
#
_symmetry.space_group_name_H-M   'P 1'
#
loop_
_entity.id
_entity.type
_entity.pdbx_description
1 polymer ?
#
loop_
_entity_poly.entity_id
_entity_poly.type
_entity_poly.pdbx_seq_one_letter_code
_entity_poly.pdbx_strand_id
1 'polypeptide(L)' 'MSNIWYILKTETEQCEIVELDYNQVPENTNYWGPFASKEEAIARRVGLIHAGKCKPQL' A
#
# COMPACT_ATOMS: atom_id res chain seq x y z
N MET A 1 -1.12 -18.86 8.56
CA MET A 1 -0.77 -17.44 8.80
C MET A 1 -1.47 -16.65 7.72
N SER A 2 -2.28 -15.67 8.09
CA SER A 2 -3.03 -14.86 7.14
C SER A 2 -2.26 -13.56 6.93
N ASN A 3 -1.59 -13.45 5.79
CA ASN A 3 -0.81 -12.27 5.49
C ASN A 3 -1.72 -11.16 4.98
N ILE A 4 -1.51 -9.92 5.44
CA ILE A 4 -2.30 -8.75 5.04
C ILE A 4 -1.43 -7.74 4.34
N TRP A 5 -2.02 -7.07 3.35
CA TRP A 5 -1.28 -6.20 2.44
C TRP A 5 -1.61 -4.74 2.70
N TYR A 6 -0.59 -3.89 2.65
CA TYR A 6 -0.72 -2.45 2.81
C TYR A 6 -0.01 -1.72 1.68
N ILE A 7 -0.46 -0.49 1.42
CA ILE A 7 0.22 0.46 0.53
C ILE A 7 0.77 1.58 1.41
N LEU A 8 2.08 1.78 1.41
CA LEU A 8 2.77 2.84 2.14
C LEU A 8 3.16 3.97 1.21
N LYS A 9 2.79 5.22 1.53
CA LYS A 9 3.33 6.40 0.84
C LYS A 9 4.68 6.76 1.47
N THR A 10 5.71 6.80 0.64
CA THR A 10 7.05 7.26 1.02
C THR A 10 7.15 8.78 0.98
N GLU A 11 8.22 9.33 1.54
CA GLU A 11 8.51 10.77 1.47
C GLU A 11 8.72 11.27 0.04
N THR A 12 9.13 10.40 -0.89
CA THR A 12 9.27 10.69 -2.32
C THR A 12 7.94 10.68 -3.09
N GLU A 13 6.82 10.58 -2.36
CA GLU A 13 5.46 10.44 -2.86
C GLU A 13 5.19 9.18 -3.70
N GLN A 14 6.08 8.22 -3.66
CA GLN A 14 5.85 6.91 -4.25
C GLN A 14 5.04 6.05 -3.28
N CYS A 15 4.37 5.04 -3.81
CA CYS A 15 3.59 4.12 -3.00
C CYS A 15 4.10 2.69 -3.19
N GLU A 16 4.44 2.06 -2.07
CA GLU A 16 5.03 0.72 -2.01
C GLU A 16 4.04 -0.26 -1.39
N ILE A 17 4.02 -1.49 -1.89
CA ILE A 17 3.17 -2.54 -1.35
C ILE A 17 4.01 -3.39 -0.40
N VAL A 18 3.55 -3.52 0.83
CA VAL A 18 4.20 -4.32 1.87
C VAL A 18 3.25 -5.37 2.41
N GLU A 19 3.82 -6.49 2.81
CA GLU A 19 3.14 -7.59 3.48
C GLU A 19 3.47 -7.50 4.98
N LEU A 20 2.44 -7.53 5.82
CA LEU A 20 2.57 -7.51 7.27
C LEU A 20 1.81 -8.69 7.89
N ASP A 21 2.23 -9.09 9.08
CA ASP A 21 1.46 -10.02 9.90
C ASP A 21 0.12 -9.41 10.32
N TYR A 22 -0.87 -10.25 10.60
CA TYR A 22 -2.22 -9.80 10.97
C TYR A 22 -2.27 -8.90 12.23
N ASN A 23 -1.26 -9.00 13.10
CA ASN A 23 -1.14 -8.23 14.33
C ASN A 23 -0.27 -6.97 14.14
N GLN A 24 0.21 -6.70 12.94
CA GLN A 24 1.05 -5.57 12.62
C GLN A 24 0.28 -4.55 11.80
N VAL A 25 0.56 -3.28 12.07
CA VAL A 25 0.11 -2.14 11.27
C VAL A 25 1.32 -1.34 10.84
N PRO A 26 1.27 -0.65 9.69
CA PRO A 26 2.39 0.17 9.30
C PRO A 26 2.65 1.31 10.30
N GLU A 27 3.92 1.58 10.60
CA GLU A 27 4.31 2.65 11.52
C GLU A 27 4.05 4.05 10.92
N ASN A 28 4.07 4.17 9.58
CA ASN A 28 3.75 5.41 8.90
C ASN A 28 2.27 5.75 9.06
N THR A 29 1.92 7.04 9.06
CA THR A 29 0.51 7.49 9.06
C THR A 29 -0.11 7.53 7.65
N ASN A 30 0.73 7.57 6.61
CA ASN A 30 0.30 7.63 5.22
C ASN A 30 0.27 6.24 4.58
N TYR A 31 -0.75 5.45 4.92
CA TYR A 31 -0.97 4.13 4.33
C TYR A 31 -2.43 3.87 3.95
N TRP A 32 -2.62 2.84 3.14
CA TRP A 32 -3.93 2.28 2.80
C TRP A 32 -3.94 0.76 3.00
N GLY A 33 -5.04 0.23 3.52
CA GLY A 33 -5.21 -1.19 3.83
C GLY A 33 -5.93 -1.39 5.17
N PRO A 34 -5.95 -2.62 5.70
CA PRO A 34 -5.39 -3.84 5.10
C PRO A 34 -6.15 -4.30 3.85
N PHE A 35 -5.47 -4.99 2.94
CA PHE A 35 -6.05 -5.67 1.79
C PHE A 35 -5.87 -7.18 1.91
N ALA A 36 -6.84 -7.93 1.36
CA ALA A 36 -6.88 -9.38 1.51
C ALA A 36 -5.86 -10.11 0.62
N SER A 37 -5.39 -9.47 -0.46
CA SER A 37 -4.37 -10.03 -1.33
C SER A 37 -3.46 -8.97 -1.94
N LYS A 38 -2.32 -9.43 -2.46
CA LYS A 38 -1.37 -8.59 -3.18
C LYS A 38 -2.01 -7.96 -4.44
N GLU A 39 -2.83 -8.72 -5.15
CA GLU A 39 -3.52 -8.27 -6.36
C GLU A 39 -4.49 -7.13 -6.06
N GLU A 40 -5.23 -7.22 -4.94
CA GLU A 40 -6.08 -6.12 -4.49
C GLU A 40 -5.22 -4.88 -4.17
N ALA A 41 -4.13 -5.03 -3.41
CA ALA A 41 -3.22 -3.93 -3.12
C ALA A 41 -2.63 -3.30 -4.40
N ILE A 42 -2.33 -4.09 -5.43
CA ILE A 42 -1.87 -3.60 -6.74
C ILE A 42 -2.96 -2.76 -7.42
N ALA A 43 -4.18 -3.29 -7.52
CA ALA A 43 -5.29 -2.57 -8.16
C ALA A 43 -5.58 -1.24 -7.44
N ARG A 44 -5.55 -1.25 -6.10
CA ARG A 44 -5.71 -0.05 -5.27
C ARG A 44 -4.59 0.95 -5.48
N ARG A 45 -3.33 0.50 -5.54
CA ARG A 45 -2.16 1.36 -5.82
C ARG A 45 -2.29 2.07 -7.16
N VAL A 46 -2.71 1.36 -8.21
CA VAL A 46 -2.95 1.97 -9.54
C VAL A 46 -4.03 3.05 -9.44
N GLY A 47 -5.13 2.78 -8.72
CA GLY A 47 -6.16 3.79 -8.46
C GLY A 47 -5.63 5.03 -7.72
N LEU A 48 -4.73 4.85 -6.75
CA LEU A 48 -4.08 5.96 -6.05
C LEU A 48 -3.16 6.78 -6.97
N ILE A 49 -2.50 6.15 -7.95
CA ILE A 49 -1.71 6.84 -8.97
C ILE A 49 -2.62 7.68 -9.86
N HIS A 50 -3.71 7.12 -10.37
CA HIS A 50 -4.67 7.87 -11.19
C HIS A 50 -5.34 9.02 -10.43
N ALA A 51 -5.52 8.87 -9.12
CA ALA A 51 -6.05 9.93 -8.25
C ALA A 51 -5.00 10.99 -7.84
N GLY A 52 -3.75 10.88 -8.31
CA GLY A 52 -2.66 11.81 -7.96
C GLY A 52 -2.16 11.68 -6.52
N LYS A 53 -2.53 10.62 -5.79
CA LYS A 53 -2.09 10.39 -4.40
C LYS A 53 -0.69 9.77 -4.33
N CYS A 54 -0.32 9.03 -5.35
CA CYS A 54 0.97 8.34 -5.49
C CYS A 54 1.60 8.68 -6.84
N LYS A 55 2.92 8.81 -6.89
CA LYS A 55 3.67 8.88 -8.14
C LYS A 55 3.92 7.48 -8.71
N PRO A 56 3.88 7.31 -10.04
CA PRO A 56 4.36 6.08 -10.67
C PRO A 56 5.86 5.91 -10.38
N GLN A 57 6.29 4.67 -10.18
CA GLN A 57 7.71 4.33 -10.18
C GLN A 57 8.19 4.29 -11.64
N LEU A 58 9.26 5.02 -11.93
CA LEU A 58 9.93 5.05 -13.23
C LEU A 58 10.84 3.83 -13.40
#